data_AF-A0A835BE32-F1
#
_entry.id   AF-A0A835BE32-F1
#
_cell.length_a   1.000
_cell.length_b   1.000
_cell.length_c   1.000
_cell.angle_alpha   90.00
_cell.angle_beta   90.00
_cell.angle_gamma   90.00
#
_symmetry.space_group_name_H-M   'P 1'
#
loop_
_entity.id
_entity.type
_entity.pdbx_description
1 polymer ?
#
loop_
_entity_poly.entity_id
_entity_poly.type
_entity_poly.pdbx_seq_one_letter_code
_entity_poly.pdbx_strand_id
1 'polypeptide(L)'
;MERPTDAFKETHNLVVADEDTYVGGQVSNLQVAELIGCMANNRRAAYCKVVEVVAETTAPLLPMEQLLSAIPSKREPPADDQEEVKSEPRTYPSSPAGDEAAAKAAERPLSPYTRFVDLKPPSSPSSSSSSSSVTQDAPGHASSSPALDPNAN
;
A
#
# COMPACT_ATOMS: atom_id res chain seq x y z
N MET A 1 -25.83 6.41 -0.50
CA MET A 1 -25.49 7.76 -1.00
C MET A 1 -24.89 7.62 -2.38
N GLU A 2 -25.10 8.61 -3.25
CA GLU A 2 -24.35 8.72 -4.50
C GLU A 2 -22.85 8.88 -4.21
N ARG A 3 -22.00 8.32 -5.08
CA ARG A 3 -20.55 8.40 -4.92
C ARG A 3 -20.08 9.83 -5.25
N PRO A 4 -19.27 10.48 -4.40
CA PRO A 4 -18.76 11.82 -4.69
C PRO A 4 -17.93 11.85 -5.98
N THR A 5 -18.27 12.79 -6.86
CA THR A 5 -17.50 13.12 -8.07
C THR A 5 -16.54 14.28 -7.79
N ASP A 6 -15.77 14.70 -8.78
CA ASP A 6 -14.77 15.77 -8.60
C ASP A 6 -15.41 17.14 -8.27
N ALA A 7 -16.65 17.38 -8.72
CA ALA A 7 -17.42 18.59 -8.39
C ALA A 7 -17.72 18.72 -6.88
N PHE A 8 -17.60 17.63 -6.11
CA PHE A 8 -17.81 17.64 -4.67
C PHE A 8 -16.89 18.64 -3.94
N LYS A 9 -15.69 18.86 -4.48
CA LYS A 9 -14.71 19.82 -3.92
C LYS A 9 -15.16 21.28 -4.02
N GLU A 10 -16.05 21.61 -4.94
CA GLU A 10 -16.55 22.99 -5.10
C GLU A 10 -17.39 23.44 -3.90
N THR A 11 -17.93 22.48 -3.15
CA THR A 11 -18.85 22.74 -2.04
C THR A 11 -18.34 22.20 -0.71
N HIS A 12 -17.45 21.18 -0.73
CA HIS A 12 -16.91 20.55 0.48
C HIS A 12 -15.41 20.78 0.58
N ASN A 13 -14.97 21.28 1.72
CA ASN A 13 -13.57 21.44 2.05
C ASN A 13 -13.08 20.24 2.88
N LEU A 14 -11.79 19.94 2.78
CA LEU A 14 -11.17 18.85 3.53
C LEU A 14 -11.05 19.21 5.01
N VAL A 15 -11.42 18.24 5.86
CA VAL A 15 -11.08 18.19 7.27
C VAL A 15 -10.18 16.99 7.48
N VAL A 16 -9.06 17.20 8.17
CA VAL A 16 -8.10 16.16 8.51
C VAL A 16 -8.08 16.04 10.02
N ALA A 17 -8.26 14.83 10.53
CA ALA A 17 -8.24 14.51 11.95
C ALA A 17 -7.33 13.31 12.23
N ASP A 18 -7.18 13.01 13.51
CA ASP A 18 -6.47 11.84 13.99
C ASP A 18 -7.19 10.55 13.56
N GLU A 19 -6.49 9.42 13.64
CA GLU A 19 -7.05 8.09 13.37
C GLU A 19 -8.32 7.82 14.19
N ASP A 20 -9.34 7.22 13.57
CA ASP A 20 -10.62 6.84 14.17
C ASP A 20 -11.37 8.00 14.90
N THR A 21 -11.32 9.21 14.36
CA THR A 21 -12.07 10.37 14.89
C THR A 21 -13.52 10.40 14.40
N TYR A 22 -13.75 10.12 13.12
CA TYR A 22 -15.04 10.19 12.47
C TYR A 22 -15.62 8.79 12.25
N VAL A 23 -16.96 8.72 12.15
CA VAL A 23 -17.68 7.49 11.83
C VAL A 23 -18.48 7.74 10.57
N GLY A 24 -17.90 7.31 9.46
CA GLY A 24 -18.45 7.61 8.14
C GLY A 24 -18.07 9.01 7.67
N GLY A 25 -18.14 9.21 6.36
CA GLY A 25 -17.70 10.43 5.71
C GLY A 25 -17.58 10.21 4.22
N GLN A 26 -17.60 11.30 3.47
CA GLN A 26 -17.42 11.27 2.04
C GLN A 26 -16.26 12.19 1.67
N VAL A 27 -15.46 11.72 0.73
CA VAL A 27 -14.36 12.46 0.11
C VAL A 27 -14.36 12.10 -1.37
N SER A 28 -14.10 13.09 -2.23
CA SER A 28 -13.98 12.83 -3.67
C SER A 28 -12.62 12.25 -4.01
N ASN A 29 -12.55 11.55 -5.15
CA ASN A 29 -11.30 11.03 -5.66
C ASN A 29 -10.27 12.17 -5.90
N LEU A 30 -10.71 13.32 -6.41
CA LEU A 30 -9.85 14.49 -6.61
C LEU A 30 -9.25 15.02 -5.30
N GLN A 31 -10.05 15.17 -4.24
CA GLN A 31 -9.56 15.62 -2.94
C GLN A 31 -8.50 14.67 -2.37
N VAL A 32 -8.72 13.35 -2.51
CA VAL A 32 -7.75 12.34 -2.11
C VAL A 32 -6.46 12.44 -2.93
N ALA A 33 -6.58 12.62 -4.25
CA ALA A 33 -5.44 12.74 -5.14
C ALA A 33 -4.58 13.97 -4.80
N GLU A 34 -5.21 15.11 -4.52
CA GLU A 34 -4.54 16.34 -4.11
C GLU A 34 -3.85 16.21 -2.76
N LEU A 35 -4.50 15.56 -1.78
CA LEU A 35 -3.88 15.29 -0.49
C LEU A 35 -2.63 14.41 -0.65
N ILE A 36 -2.72 13.33 -1.43
CA ILE A 36 -1.58 12.46 -1.73
C ILE A 36 -0.48 13.26 -2.44
N GLY A 37 -0.83 14.13 -3.39
CA GLY A 37 0.12 15.02 -4.07
C GLY A 37 0.82 15.97 -3.11
N CYS A 38 0.09 16.59 -2.19
CA CYS A 38 0.65 17.43 -1.13
C CYS A 38 1.61 16.65 -0.23
N MET A 39 1.22 15.46 0.22
CA MET A 39 2.07 14.59 1.05
C MET A 39 3.33 14.12 0.32
N ALA A 40 3.22 13.84 -0.99
CA ALA A 40 4.35 13.44 -1.81
C ALA A 40 5.36 14.59 -2.01
N ASN A 41 4.88 15.81 -2.17
CA ASN A 41 5.70 17.02 -2.34
C ASN A 41 6.30 17.50 -1.02
N ASN A 42 5.61 17.31 0.10
CA ASN A 42 6.06 17.73 1.43
C ASN A 42 6.08 16.55 2.41
N ARG A 43 7.03 15.63 2.19
CA ARG A 43 7.15 14.39 2.98
C ARG A 43 7.38 14.64 4.46
N ARG A 44 8.08 15.72 4.83
CA ARG A 44 8.33 16.08 6.24
C ARG A 44 7.01 16.41 6.95
N ALA A 45 6.11 17.16 6.30
CA ALA A 45 4.80 17.47 6.87
C ALA A 45 3.89 16.25 7.03
N ALA A 46 4.09 15.21 6.22
CA ALA A 46 3.31 13.97 6.22
C ALA A 46 3.97 12.79 6.98
N TYR A 47 5.13 13.03 7.60
CA TYR A 47 5.98 11.95 8.12
C TYR A 47 5.29 11.15 9.24
N CYS A 48 5.10 9.84 9.03
CA CYS A 48 4.56 8.90 10.02
C CYS A 48 3.25 9.37 10.69
N LYS A 49 2.40 10.05 9.92
CA LYS A 49 1.07 10.45 10.35
C LYS A 49 0.05 9.41 9.90
N VAL A 50 -0.89 9.11 10.79
CA VAL A 50 -2.11 8.39 10.45
C VAL A 50 -3.20 9.44 10.49
N VAL A 51 -3.90 9.61 9.36
CA VAL A 51 -4.88 10.66 9.19
C VAL A 51 -6.22 10.06 8.77
N GLU A 52 -7.29 10.57 9.35
CA GLU A 52 -8.63 10.39 8.84
C GLU A 52 -9.06 11.67 8.11
N VAL A 53 -9.77 11.49 6.99
CA VAL A 53 -10.08 12.60 6.09
C VAL A 53 -11.54 12.54 5.70
N VAL A 54 -12.25 13.64 5.92
CA VAL A 54 -13.65 13.82 5.54
C VAL A 54 -13.80 15.16 4.82
N ALA A 55 -14.81 15.29 3.96
CA ALA A 55 -15.14 16.57 3.36
C ALA A 55 -16.45 17.11 3.93
N GLU A 56 -16.42 18.38 4.33
CA GLU A 56 -17.57 19.06 4.95
C GLU A 56 -17.83 20.41 4.26
N THR A 57 -19.10 20.79 4.17
CA THR A 57 -19.50 22.07 3.55
C THR A 57 -19.19 23.28 4.43
N THR A 58 -19.07 23.08 5.75
CA THR A 58 -18.80 24.14 6.73
C THR A 58 -17.33 24.24 7.11
N ALA A 59 -16.48 23.34 6.60
CA ALA A 59 -15.06 23.36 6.91
C ALA A 59 -14.38 24.59 6.31
N PRO A 60 -13.45 25.24 7.04
CA PRO A 60 -12.70 26.36 6.51
C PRO A 60 -11.77 25.91 5.38
N LEU A 61 -11.62 26.74 4.36
CA LEU A 61 -10.69 26.49 3.27
C LEU A 61 -9.25 26.77 3.73
N LEU A 62 -8.56 25.74 4.18
CA LEU A 62 -7.17 25.81 4.64
C LEU A 62 -6.22 25.09 3.67
N PRO A 63 -4.96 25.54 3.57
CA PRO A 63 -3.95 24.79 2.81
C PRO A 63 -3.70 23.43 3.46
N MET A 64 -3.46 22.41 2.64
CA MET A 64 -3.33 21.02 3.10
C MET A 64 -2.15 20.82 4.05
N GLU A 65 -1.07 21.58 3.89
CA GLU A 65 0.08 21.56 4.79
C GLU A 65 -0.30 22.00 6.21
N GLN A 66 -1.18 23.00 6.33
CA GLN A 66 -1.67 23.47 7.62
C GLN A 66 -2.59 22.43 8.27
N LEU A 67 -3.47 21.79 7.49
CA LEU A 67 -4.31 20.69 7.98
C LEU A 67 -3.45 19.54 8.50
N LEU A 68 -2.43 19.13 7.74
CA LEU A 68 -1.49 18.09 8.15
C LEU A 68 -0.68 18.49 9.39
N SER A 69 -0.33 19.76 9.55
CA SER A 69 0.47 20.23 10.70
C SER A 69 -0.24 20.08 12.05
N ALA A 70 -1.58 20.06 12.06
CA ALA A 70 -2.37 19.85 13.27
C ALA A 70 -2.27 18.42 13.80
N ILE A 71 -1.97 17.45 12.94
CA ILE A 71 -1.91 16.03 13.29
C ILE A 71 -0.53 15.66 13.82
N PRO A 72 -0.42 15.03 15.00
CA PRO A 72 0.84 14.58 15.56
C PRO A 72 1.44 13.44 14.73
N SER A 73 2.77 13.42 14.65
CA SER A 73 3.47 12.27 14.08
C SER A 73 3.66 11.17 15.13
N LYS A 74 3.57 9.91 14.70
CA LYS A 74 3.90 8.75 15.54
C LYS A 74 5.40 8.50 15.64
N ARG A 75 6.23 9.22 14.86
CA ARG A 75 7.69 9.05 14.84
C ARG A 75 8.39 10.37 14.57
N GLU A 76 9.54 10.58 15.22
CA GLU A 76 10.36 11.74 14.91
C GLU A 76 10.92 11.66 13.47
N PRO A 77 10.86 12.77 12.72
CA PRO A 77 11.49 12.81 11.41
C PRO A 77 12.99 12.53 11.55
N PRO A 78 13.61 11.84 10.57
CA PRO A 78 15.06 11.69 10.56
C PRO A 78 15.71 13.08 10.60
N ALA A 79 16.84 13.18 11.29
CA ALA A 79 17.64 14.41 11.26
C ALA A 79 17.96 14.75 9.79
N ASP A 80 17.77 16.01 9.39
CA ASP A 80 18.12 16.46 8.05
C ASP A 80 19.66 16.50 7.96
N ASP A 81 20.26 15.42 7.48
CA ASP A 81 21.58 15.51 6.87
C ASP A 81 21.38 16.28 5.55
N GLN A 82 21.95 17.48 5.45
CA GLN A 82 21.95 18.26 4.22
C GLN A 82 22.73 17.51 3.14
N GLU A 83 22.14 16.55 2.43
CA GLU A 83 22.77 15.98 1.25
C GLU A 83 21.76 15.83 0.11
N GLU A 84 21.96 16.75 -0.86
CA GLU A 84 21.89 16.49 -2.28
C GLU A 84 22.13 15.01 -2.63
N VAL A 85 21.31 14.52 -3.55
CA VAL A 85 21.31 13.15 -4.07
C VAL A 85 22.73 12.59 -4.26
N LYS A 86 23.16 11.72 -3.35
CA LYS A 86 24.09 10.65 -3.69
C LYS A 86 23.51 9.34 -3.22
N SER A 87 22.99 8.59 -4.18
CA SER A 87 22.61 7.20 -4.02
C SER A 87 23.77 6.39 -3.44
N GLU A 88 23.78 6.17 -2.13
CA GLU A 88 24.68 5.20 -1.49
C GLU A 88 23.88 4.06 -0.84
N PRO A 89 24.34 2.81 -1.00
CA PRO A 89 23.59 1.62 -0.61
C PRO A 89 23.53 1.47 0.91
N ARG A 90 22.41 0.93 1.41
CA ARG A 90 22.18 0.63 2.83
C ARG A 90 23.31 -0.22 3.41
N THR A 91 24.03 0.34 4.38
CA THR A 91 24.96 -0.40 5.24
C THR A 91 24.18 -0.97 6.45
N TYR A 92 24.24 -2.28 6.63
CA TYR A 92 23.71 -3.00 7.80
C TYR A 92 24.70 -2.91 8.97
N PRO A 93 24.24 -2.90 10.23
CA PRO A 93 25.11 -2.66 11.39
C PRO A 93 26.06 -3.85 11.61
N SER A 94 27.37 -3.58 11.56
CA SER A 94 28.41 -4.52 12.00
C SER A 94 28.65 -4.40 13.50
N SER A 95 28.75 -5.53 14.18
CA SER A 95 29.35 -5.66 15.52
C SER A 95 30.19 -6.95 15.54
N PRO A 96 31.23 -7.05 16.37
CA PRO A 96 32.52 -6.39 16.22
C PRO A 96 33.63 -7.45 15.95
N ALA A 97 34.87 -6.97 15.91
CA ALA A 97 36.13 -7.72 16.04
C ALA A 97 36.81 -8.18 14.75
N GLY A 98 38.12 -7.89 14.72
CA GLY A 98 39.10 -8.75 14.07
C GLY A 98 39.82 -8.08 12.93
N ASP A 99 40.99 -7.56 13.25
CA ASP A 99 42.08 -7.21 12.34
C ASP A 99 42.35 -8.26 11.25
N GLU A 100 42.79 -7.73 10.10
CA GLU A 100 43.63 -8.33 9.07
C GLU A 100 43.03 -9.19 7.93
N ALA A 101 43.61 -8.92 6.76
CA ALA A 101 43.59 -9.69 5.50
C ALA A 101 42.39 -9.51 4.56
N ALA A 102 42.39 -8.37 3.88
CA ALA A 102 41.97 -8.31 2.48
C ALA A 102 42.77 -9.32 1.63
N ALA A 103 42.08 -10.25 0.96
CA ALA A 103 42.37 -10.82 -0.37
C ALA A 103 41.87 -12.27 -0.48
N LYS A 104 40.61 -12.43 -0.90
CA LYS A 104 40.16 -13.43 -1.89
C LYS A 104 38.66 -13.23 -2.12
N ALA A 105 38.33 -12.66 -3.28
CA ALA A 105 36.98 -12.65 -3.81
C ALA A 105 36.59 -14.09 -4.17
N ALA A 106 36.19 -14.89 -3.19
CA ALA A 106 35.39 -16.08 -3.41
C ALA A 106 33.94 -15.62 -3.51
N GLU A 107 33.32 -15.97 -4.64
CA GLU A 107 31.92 -15.73 -4.99
C GLU A 107 31.02 -15.93 -3.78
N ARG A 108 30.52 -14.83 -3.21
CA ARG A 108 29.55 -14.94 -2.14
C ARG A 108 28.29 -15.56 -2.75
N PRO A 109 27.88 -16.75 -2.29
CA PRO A 109 26.73 -17.43 -2.88
C PRO A 109 25.48 -16.53 -2.81
N LEU A 110 24.77 -16.44 -3.93
CA LEU A 110 23.58 -15.61 -4.11
C LEU A 110 22.41 -16.02 -3.20
N SER A 111 22.49 -17.21 -2.59
CA SER A 111 21.41 -17.76 -1.78
C SER A 111 21.67 -17.60 -0.28
N PRO A 112 20.68 -17.15 0.50
CA PRO A 112 20.83 -16.88 1.94
C PRO A 112 21.10 -18.15 2.78
N TYR A 113 20.79 -19.33 2.23
CA TYR A 113 20.91 -20.61 2.92
C TYR A 113 22.31 -21.23 2.89
N THR A 114 23.24 -20.67 2.13
CA THR A 114 24.59 -21.23 2.01
C THR A 114 25.41 -21.11 3.29
N ARG A 115 25.12 -20.13 4.16
CA ARG A 115 25.73 -19.99 5.48
C ARG A 115 25.17 -20.97 6.51
N PHE A 116 23.97 -21.50 6.28
CA PHE A 116 23.24 -22.33 7.24
C PHE A 116 22.93 -23.69 6.64
N VAL A 117 23.92 -24.58 6.67
CA VAL A 117 23.84 -25.95 6.13
C VAL A 117 22.70 -26.75 6.78
N ASP A 118 22.35 -26.46 8.03
CA ASP A 118 21.31 -27.18 8.78
C ASP A 118 19.95 -26.46 8.77
N LEU A 119 19.88 -25.24 8.23
CA LEU A 119 18.63 -24.47 8.05
C LEU A 119 18.24 -24.39 6.57
N LYS A 120 18.57 -25.42 5.79
CA LYS A 120 17.93 -25.60 4.49
C LYS A 120 16.42 -25.71 4.76
N PRO A 121 15.57 -24.99 4.03
CA PRO A 121 14.14 -25.20 4.16
C PRO A 121 13.89 -26.70 3.95
N PRO A 122 13.11 -27.37 4.82
CA PRO A 122 12.76 -28.76 4.61
C PRO A 122 12.26 -28.89 3.17
N SER A 123 12.67 -29.95 2.47
CA SER A 123 12.32 -30.19 1.07
C SER A 123 10.88 -29.77 0.84
N SER A 124 10.69 -28.68 0.09
CA SER A 124 9.34 -28.21 -0.23
C SER A 124 8.59 -29.40 -0.79
N PRO A 125 7.36 -29.70 -0.32
CA PRO A 125 6.57 -30.72 -0.98
C PRO A 125 6.38 -30.26 -2.42
N SER A 126 7.10 -30.90 -3.35
CA SER A 126 6.87 -30.73 -4.78
C SER A 126 5.38 -30.89 -5.00
N SER A 127 4.73 -29.90 -5.60
CA SER A 127 3.34 -30.04 -6.02
C SER A 127 3.29 -31.21 -6.99
N SER A 128 2.79 -32.35 -6.52
CA SER A 128 2.39 -33.45 -7.39
C SER A 128 1.35 -32.88 -8.35
N SER A 129 1.75 -32.63 -9.59
CA SER A 129 0.82 -32.32 -10.66
C SER A 129 -0.10 -33.52 -10.80
N SER A 130 -1.31 -33.44 -10.24
CA SER A 130 -2.33 -34.46 -10.46
C SER A 130 -2.74 -34.37 -11.93
N SER A 131 -2.14 -35.26 -12.71
CA SER A 131 -2.53 -35.59 -14.07
C SER A 131 -4.03 -35.90 -14.10
N SER A 132 -4.71 -35.19 -14.99
CA SER A 132 -6.05 -35.46 -15.49
C SER A 132 -6.36 -36.96 -15.64
N SER A 133 -7.42 -37.44 -15.00
CA SER A 133 -8.18 -38.60 -15.48
C SER A 133 -9.58 -38.15 -15.86
N VAL A 134 -9.75 -37.91 -17.16
CA VAL A 134 -11.03 -37.87 -17.85
C VAL A 134 -11.68 -39.23 -17.70
N THR A 135 -12.89 -39.29 -17.14
CA THR A 135 -13.88 -40.30 -17.50
C THR A 135 -15.20 -39.61 -17.78
N GLN A 136 -15.48 -39.51 -19.07
CA GLN A 136 -16.78 -39.28 -19.66
C GLN A 136 -17.73 -40.40 -19.24
N ASP A 137 -18.96 -40.07 -18.85
CA ASP A 137 -20.15 -40.64 -19.51
C ASP A 137 -21.36 -39.72 -19.27
N ALA A 138 -21.90 -39.20 -20.36
CA ALA A 138 -23.23 -38.56 -20.47
C ALA A 138 -24.29 -39.68 -20.70
N PRO A 139 -25.61 -39.43 -20.89
CA PRO A 139 -26.32 -38.16 -21.04
C PRO A 139 -27.64 -38.05 -20.25
N GLY A 140 -28.09 -36.80 -20.01
CA GLY A 140 -29.40 -36.53 -19.44
C GLY A 140 -29.88 -35.14 -19.85
N HIS A 141 -30.78 -35.13 -20.84
CA HIS A 141 -31.55 -34.00 -21.35
C HIS A 141 -31.97 -32.95 -20.30
N ALA A 142 -31.76 -31.67 -20.62
CA ALA A 142 -32.85 -30.75 -20.99
C ALA A 142 -32.38 -29.30 -20.80
N SER A 143 -32.16 -28.64 -21.93
CA SER A 143 -32.22 -27.20 -22.09
C SER A 143 -33.62 -26.67 -21.70
N SER A 144 -33.69 -25.63 -20.89
CA SER A 144 -34.78 -24.65 -21.04
C SER A 144 -34.35 -23.28 -20.51
N SER A 145 -34.20 -22.36 -21.45
CA SER A 145 -34.01 -20.92 -21.28
C SER A 145 -35.21 -20.27 -20.56
N PRO A 146 -35.03 -19.16 -19.83
CA PRO A 146 -36.17 -18.34 -19.41
C PRO A 146 -36.76 -17.60 -20.62
N ALA A 147 -38.05 -17.85 -20.89
CA ALA A 147 -38.82 -17.15 -21.90
C ALA A 147 -39.11 -15.71 -21.47
N LEU A 148 -38.84 -14.77 -22.37
CA LEU A 148 -39.39 -13.42 -22.38
C LEU A 148 -40.81 -13.52 -22.94
N ASP A 149 -41.82 -13.07 -22.19
CA ASP A 149 -43.19 -12.86 -22.68
C ASP A 149 -43.35 -11.43 -23.23
N PRO A 150 -43.74 -11.25 -24.50
CA PRO A 150 -44.23 -9.98 -25.02
C PRO A 150 -45.66 -10.12 -25.53
N ASN A 151 -46.68 -9.76 -24.73
CA ASN A 151 -48.00 -9.34 -25.22
C ASN A 151 -48.80 -8.73 -24.05
N ALA A 152 -49.08 -7.44 -24.08
CA ALA A 152 -50.29 -6.84 -24.65
C ALA A 152 -51.55 -7.04 -23.79
N ASN A 153 -51.90 -5.97 -23.07
CA ASN A 153 -53.18 -5.27 -23.21
C ASN A 153 -53.01 -3.83 -22.74
#